data_AF-A0A661UBZ9-F1
#
_entry.id   AF-A0A661UBZ9-F1
#
_cell.length_a   1.000
_cell.length_b   1.000
_cell.length_c   1.000
_cell.angle_alpha   90.00
_cell.angle_beta   90.00
_cell.angle_gamma   90.00
#
_symmetry.space_group_name_H-M   'P 1'
#
loop_
_entity.id
_entity.type
_entity.pdbx_description
1 polymer ?
#
loop_
_entity_poly.entity_id
_entity_poly.type
_entity_poly.pdbx_seq_one_letter_code
_entity_poly.pdbx_strand_id
1 'polypeptide(L)'
;MIFRLGFSAHGLVRVLCPDSAFHKGKDNRGESMFEITAEQKQQILNEMSSRFRDAARAETGLEQVLSLWEARDGSAKDLKEFCVKYFIDDPEELASFRDKLELVFEQLKGHLLEVYTTFSRWKDLELGPLTAQDELLSRFNPFKHVTDDLFDVKLPFVILLNFRRETFQSMVEHHAEWSREKWVDVRQAAYESRVPAEVSQKAFLAMQDADTYVNNYNIFMNCLLDESGKPLYDEEKRLISHWGLRDELKSLYADPSGLAKQELIL
;
A
#
# COMPACT_ATOMS: atom_id res chain seq x y z
N MET A 1 27.02 9.78 -0.39
CA MET A 1 25.63 10.24 -0.19
C MET A 1 24.74 9.02 -0.42
N ILE A 2 24.40 8.32 0.66
CA ILE A 2 23.80 6.97 0.61
C ILE A 2 22.28 7.13 0.48
N PHE A 3 21.74 6.79 -0.68
CA PHE A 3 20.30 6.59 -0.85
C PHE A 3 19.87 5.37 -0.04
N ARG A 4 19.08 5.58 1.02
CA ARG A 4 18.30 4.51 1.64
C ARG A 4 17.16 4.15 0.67
N LEU A 5 17.35 3.08 -0.09
CA LEU A 5 16.25 2.35 -0.72
C LEU A 5 15.39 1.77 0.40
N GLY A 6 14.23 2.39 0.65
CA GLY A 6 13.19 1.82 1.46
C GLY A 6 12.65 0.59 0.75
N PHE A 7 13.07 -0.60 1.19
CA PHE A 7 12.40 -1.84 0.82
C PHE A 7 11.03 -1.85 1.49
N SER A 8 10.00 -1.41 0.76
CA SER A 8 8.63 -1.84 1.01
C SER A 8 8.57 -3.31 0.61
N ALA A 9 8.70 -4.21 1.58
CA ALA A 9 8.46 -5.63 1.39
C ALA A 9 6.94 -5.88 1.26
N HIS A 10 6.35 -5.51 0.13
CA HIS A 10 5.14 -6.17 -0.36
C HIS A 10 5.55 -7.45 -1.06
N GLY A 11 6.07 -8.40 -0.27
CA GLY A 11 6.17 -9.78 -0.70
C GLY A 11 4.77 -10.38 -0.70
N LEU A 12 4.35 -10.91 -1.85
CA LEU A 12 3.20 -11.81 -1.94
C LEU A 12 3.43 -13.01 -1.00
N VAL A 13 2.91 -12.92 0.23
CA VAL A 13 2.73 -14.11 1.07
C VAL A 13 1.51 -14.84 0.51
N ARG A 14 1.77 -15.84 -0.33
CA ARG A 14 0.76 -16.85 -0.66
C ARG A 14 0.62 -17.75 0.56
N VAL A 15 -0.26 -17.37 1.50
CA VAL A 15 -0.69 -18.27 2.58
C VAL A 15 -1.41 -19.44 1.91
N LEU A 16 -0.76 -20.60 1.85
CA LEU A 16 -1.44 -21.86 1.60
C LEU A 16 -2.28 -22.19 2.84
N CYS A 17 -3.47 -21.59 2.91
CA CYS A 17 -4.48 -21.97 3.88
C CYS A 17 -5.13 -23.26 3.34
N PRO A 18 -5.21 -24.35 4.13
CA PRO A 18 -6.00 -25.51 3.73
C PRO A 18 -7.45 -25.06 3.47
N ASP A 19 -8.01 -25.50 2.34
CA ASP A 19 -9.31 -25.08 1.75
C ASP A 19 -10.55 -25.24 2.67
N SER A 20 -10.39 -25.64 3.93
CA SER A 20 -11.50 -26.02 4.82
C SER A 20 -11.94 -24.95 5.82
N ALA A 21 -11.37 -23.74 5.83
CA ALA A 21 -11.70 -22.71 6.83
C ALA A 21 -12.19 -21.36 6.27
N PHE A 22 -12.59 -21.29 5.00
CA PHE A 22 -13.40 -20.15 4.55
C PHE A 22 -14.80 -20.27 5.14
N HIS A 23 -15.05 -19.55 6.24
CA HIS A 23 -16.39 -19.11 6.55
C HIS A 23 -16.90 -18.39 5.30
N LYS A 24 -17.90 -18.96 4.62
CA LYS A 24 -18.64 -18.29 3.54
C LYS A 24 -19.36 -17.09 4.16
N GLY A 25 -18.62 -16.02 4.41
CA GLY A 25 -19.20 -14.69 4.54
C GLY A 25 -20.02 -14.46 3.29
N LYS A 26 -21.26 -13.99 3.46
CA LYS A 26 -22.15 -13.68 2.35
C LYS A 26 -21.37 -12.87 1.33
N ASP A 27 -21.26 -13.43 0.13
CA ASP A 27 -20.72 -12.75 -1.01
C ASP A 27 -21.71 -11.67 -1.42
N ASN A 28 -21.56 -10.47 -0.84
CA ASN A 28 -22.34 -9.30 -1.21
C ASN A 28 -21.79 -8.62 -2.48
N ARG A 29 -20.91 -9.28 -3.28
CA ARG A 29 -20.49 -8.78 -4.62
C ARG A 29 -21.62 -8.80 -5.66
N GLY A 30 -22.88 -8.86 -5.23
CA GLY A 30 -24.08 -8.85 -6.06
C GLY A 30 -24.94 -7.59 -5.93
N GLU A 31 -24.57 -6.61 -5.09
CA GLU A 31 -25.33 -5.36 -4.98
C GLU A 31 -24.70 -4.27 -5.85
N SER A 32 -25.24 -4.14 -7.07
CA SER A 32 -25.09 -3.00 -7.99
C SER A 32 -23.69 -2.80 -8.60
N MET A 33 -23.25 -3.74 -9.45
CA MET A 33 -22.22 -3.41 -10.44
C MET A 33 -22.81 -2.36 -11.39
N PHE A 34 -22.26 -1.16 -11.38
CA PHE A 34 -22.67 -0.11 -12.30
C PHE A 34 -22.20 -0.52 -13.70
N GLU A 35 -23.15 -0.75 -14.58
CA GLU A 35 -22.89 -1.06 -15.98
C GLU A 35 -23.56 -0.01 -16.85
N ILE A 36 -22.84 0.47 -17.86
CA ILE A 36 -23.41 1.25 -18.95
C ILE A 36 -23.47 0.37 -20.19
N THR A 37 -24.46 0.62 -21.07
CA THR A 37 -24.53 -0.11 -22.33
C THR A 37 -23.41 0.33 -23.27
N ALA A 38 -23.09 -0.52 -24.26
CA ALA A 38 -22.11 -0.18 -25.29
C ALA A 38 -22.50 1.10 -26.05
N GLU A 39 -23.80 1.31 -26.29
CA GLU A 39 -24.32 2.53 -26.93
C GLU A 39 -24.08 3.76 -26.06
N GLN A 40 -24.33 3.67 -24.75
CA GLN A 40 -24.08 4.76 -23.82
C GLN A 40 -22.60 5.11 -23.78
N LYS A 41 -21.72 4.10 -23.69
CA LYS A 41 -20.27 4.30 -23.72
C LYS A 41 -19.82 4.99 -25.01
N GLN A 42 -20.29 4.52 -26.17
CA GLN A 42 -19.96 5.12 -27.45
C GLN A 42 -20.46 6.56 -27.55
N GLN A 43 -21.63 6.86 -26.99
CA GLN A 43 -22.15 8.23 -26.93
C GLN A 43 -21.23 9.15 -26.12
N ILE A 44 -20.72 8.69 -24.97
CA ILE A 44 -19.76 9.45 -24.16
C ILE A 44 -18.48 9.70 -24.95
N LEU A 45 -17.90 8.65 -25.56
CA LEU A 45 -16.68 8.76 -26.36
C LEU A 45 -16.84 9.72 -27.53
N ASN A 46 -17.96 9.66 -28.25
CA ASN A 46 -18.25 10.58 -29.35
C ASN A 46 -18.33 12.04 -28.85
N GLU A 47 -18.99 12.27 -27.71
CA GLU A 47 -19.07 13.60 -27.12
C GLU A 47 -17.69 14.11 -26.68
N MET A 48 -16.89 13.29 -26.01
CA MET A 48 -15.52 13.64 -25.61
C MET A 48 -14.62 13.92 -26.83
N SER A 49 -14.67 13.06 -27.85
CA SER A 49 -13.86 13.20 -29.08
C SER A 49 -14.25 14.43 -29.90
N SER A 50 -15.50 14.87 -29.80
CA SER A 50 -15.94 16.12 -30.45
C SER A 50 -15.47 17.39 -29.74
N ARG A 51 -15.13 17.29 -28.45
CA ARG A 51 -14.76 18.43 -27.60
C ARG A 51 -13.27 18.56 -27.34
N PHE A 52 -12.55 17.43 -27.31
CA PHE A 52 -11.16 17.36 -26.89
C PHE A 52 -10.26 16.87 -28.00
N ARG A 53 -8.98 17.29 -27.98
CA ARG A 53 -8.00 16.97 -29.02
C ARG A 53 -7.44 15.56 -28.84
N ASP A 54 -7.23 15.13 -27.60
CA ASP A 54 -6.65 13.82 -27.29
C ASP A 54 -7.72 12.75 -27.02
N ALA A 55 -8.31 12.25 -28.11
CA ALA A 55 -9.36 11.23 -28.05
C ALA A 55 -8.88 9.89 -27.46
N ALA A 56 -7.63 9.50 -27.72
CA ALA A 56 -7.07 8.24 -27.21
C ALA A 56 -6.87 8.27 -25.68
N ARG A 57 -6.42 9.41 -25.14
CA ARG A 57 -6.33 9.60 -23.68
C ARG A 57 -7.71 9.70 -23.06
N ALA A 58 -8.66 10.38 -23.70
CA ALA A 58 -10.05 10.44 -23.24
C ALA A 58 -10.69 9.05 -23.15
N GLU A 59 -10.48 8.20 -24.16
CA GLU A 59 -10.94 6.82 -24.16
C GLU A 59 -10.31 6.01 -23.02
N THR A 60 -8.98 6.06 -22.89
CA THR A 60 -8.27 5.39 -21.79
C THR A 60 -8.78 5.87 -20.43
N GLY A 61 -8.97 7.18 -20.27
CA GLY A 61 -9.49 7.78 -19.05
C GLY A 61 -10.88 7.30 -18.69
N LEU A 62 -11.79 7.24 -19.68
CA LEU A 62 -13.15 6.74 -19.49
C LEU A 62 -13.16 5.28 -19.03
N GLU A 63 -12.35 4.41 -19.65
CA GLU A 63 -12.25 3.00 -19.25
C GLU A 63 -11.77 2.84 -17.81
N GLN A 64 -10.79 3.63 -17.39
CA GLN A 64 -10.26 3.60 -16.04
C GLN A 64 -11.31 4.08 -15.02
N VAL A 65 -12.03 5.16 -15.32
CA VAL A 65 -13.13 5.64 -14.47
C VAL A 65 -14.23 4.58 -14.36
N LEU A 66 -14.66 4.00 -15.49
CA LEU A 66 -15.68 2.95 -15.52
C LEU A 66 -15.31 1.73 -14.68
N SER A 67 -14.03 1.36 -14.63
CA SER A 67 -13.59 0.20 -13.85
C SER A 67 -13.80 0.33 -12.34
N LEU A 68 -14.01 1.54 -11.82
CA LEU A 68 -14.19 1.83 -10.40
C LEU A 68 -15.47 2.61 -10.07
N TRP A 69 -16.24 3.01 -11.09
CA TRP A 69 -17.49 3.73 -10.90
C TRP A 69 -18.57 2.77 -10.41
N GLU A 70 -19.29 3.18 -9.37
CA GLU A 70 -20.38 2.42 -8.75
C GLU A 70 -21.67 3.24 -8.80
N ALA A 71 -22.83 2.61 -8.54
CA ALA A 71 -24.11 3.31 -8.61
C ALA A 71 -24.22 4.48 -7.61
N ARG A 72 -23.47 4.45 -6.50
CA ARG A 72 -23.40 5.57 -5.55
C ARG A 72 -22.71 6.81 -6.11
N ASP A 73 -21.84 6.66 -7.12
CA ASP A 73 -21.11 7.80 -7.70
C ASP A 73 -21.96 8.57 -8.71
N GLY A 74 -22.97 7.92 -9.30
CA GLY A 74 -23.97 8.55 -10.16
C GLY A 74 -24.43 7.66 -11.32
N SER A 75 -25.41 8.15 -12.06
CA SER A 75 -25.96 7.51 -13.26
C SER A 75 -25.01 7.61 -14.47
N ALA A 76 -25.36 6.93 -15.57
CA ALA A 76 -24.65 7.08 -16.85
C ALA A 76 -24.62 8.54 -17.34
N LYS A 77 -25.66 9.33 -17.04
CA LYS A 77 -25.70 10.76 -17.35
C LYS A 77 -24.68 11.53 -16.52
N ASP A 78 -24.61 11.25 -15.22
CA ASP A 78 -23.67 11.90 -14.31
C ASP A 78 -22.22 11.55 -14.66
N LEU A 79 -21.95 10.30 -15.05
CA LEU A 79 -20.65 9.87 -15.56
C LEU A 79 -20.25 10.68 -16.80
N LYS A 80 -21.15 10.82 -17.78
CA LYS A 80 -20.89 11.59 -18.99
C LYS A 80 -20.56 13.04 -18.67
N GLU A 81 -21.40 13.68 -17.85
CA GLU A 81 -21.19 15.07 -17.41
C GLU A 81 -19.88 15.22 -16.64
N PHE A 82 -19.53 14.24 -15.82
CA PHE A 82 -18.26 14.19 -15.10
C PHE A 82 -17.06 14.13 -16.06
N CYS A 83 -17.05 13.18 -17.01
CA CYS A 83 -15.95 13.03 -17.95
C CYS A 83 -15.76 14.27 -18.83
N VAL A 84 -16.85 14.88 -19.30
CA VAL A 84 -16.80 16.11 -20.08
C VAL A 84 -16.36 17.32 -19.25
N LYS A 85 -16.70 17.36 -17.97
CA LYS A 85 -16.35 18.49 -17.09
C LYS A 85 -14.90 18.44 -16.61
N TYR A 86 -14.39 17.26 -16.30
CA TYR A 86 -13.13 17.08 -15.57
C TYR A 86 -11.98 16.55 -16.43
N PHE A 87 -12.18 16.30 -17.72
CA PHE A 87 -11.08 16.03 -18.64
C PHE A 87 -10.34 17.33 -18.98
N ILE A 88 -9.02 17.32 -18.83
CA ILE A 88 -8.15 18.48 -18.97
C ILE A 88 -7.40 18.37 -20.30
N ASP A 89 -7.92 19.00 -21.35
CA ASP A 89 -7.34 18.94 -22.71
C ASP A 89 -6.12 19.87 -22.89
N ASP A 90 -5.97 20.89 -22.05
CA ASP A 90 -4.83 21.79 -22.11
C ASP A 90 -3.60 21.22 -21.36
N PRO A 91 -2.44 21.06 -22.02
CA PRO A 91 -1.23 20.54 -21.37
C PRO A 91 -0.74 21.38 -20.18
N GLU A 92 -0.92 22.71 -20.21
CA GLU A 92 -0.50 23.58 -19.11
C GLU A 92 -1.42 23.41 -17.89
N GLU A 93 -2.73 23.36 -18.10
CA GLU A 93 -3.68 23.01 -17.02
C GLU A 93 -3.43 21.61 -16.45
N LEU A 94 -3.09 20.62 -17.29
CA LEU A 94 -2.81 19.26 -16.85
C LEU A 94 -1.53 19.21 -15.99
N ALA A 95 -0.48 19.93 -16.40
CA ALA A 95 0.73 20.09 -15.61
C ALA A 95 0.44 20.80 -14.28
N SER A 96 -0.36 21.87 -14.30
CA SER A 96 -0.78 22.56 -13.07
C SER A 96 -1.58 21.65 -12.13
N PHE A 97 -2.42 20.76 -12.67
CA PHE A 97 -3.15 19.79 -11.87
C PHE A 97 -2.23 18.76 -11.23
N ARG A 98 -1.24 18.25 -11.97
CA ARG A 98 -0.20 17.35 -11.45
C ARG A 98 0.53 17.96 -10.26
N ASP A 99 0.95 19.22 -10.36
CA ASP A 99 1.68 19.91 -9.29
C ASP A 99 0.82 20.09 -8.03
N LYS A 100 -0.46 20.40 -8.19
CA LYS A 100 -1.41 20.50 -7.07
C LYS A 100 -1.58 19.16 -6.36
N LEU A 101 -1.68 18.06 -7.13
CA LEU A 101 -1.80 16.72 -6.57
C LEU A 101 -0.54 16.30 -5.81
N GLU A 102 0.65 16.63 -6.34
CA GLU A 102 1.92 16.36 -5.65
C GLU A 102 1.95 17.04 -4.28
N LEU A 103 1.65 18.34 -4.23
CA LEU A 103 1.60 19.09 -2.97
C LEU A 103 0.58 18.50 -2.00
N VAL A 104 -0.66 18.28 -2.45
CA VAL A 104 -1.76 17.80 -1.58
C VAL A 104 -1.43 16.42 -1.01
N PHE A 105 -0.95 15.49 -1.85
CA PHE A 105 -0.65 14.14 -1.38
C PHE A 105 0.61 14.06 -0.53
N GLU A 106 1.61 14.93 -0.78
CA GLU A 106 2.77 15.05 0.11
C GLU A 106 2.33 15.49 1.51
N GLN A 107 1.56 16.58 1.61
CA GLN A 107 1.08 17.09 2.89
C GLN A 107 0.16 16.10 3.60
N LEU A 108 -0.81 15.54 2.90
CA LEU A 108 -1.75 14.56 3.47
C LEU A 108 -1.01 13.34 4.02
N LYS A 109 -0.15 12.70 3.22
CA LYS A 109 0.55 11.49 3.65
C LYS A 109 1.57 11.79 4.74
N GLY A 110 2.27 12.93 4.65
CA GLY A 110 3.22 13.38 5.66
C GLY A 110 2.58 13.56 7.03
N HIS A 111 1.47 14.30 7.10
CA HIS A 111 0.79 14.55 8.38
C HIS A 111 0.13 13.29 8.95
N LEU A 112 -0.46 12.43 8.11
CA LEU A 112 -1.00 11.17 8.61
C LEU A 112 0.10 10.23 9.12
N LEU A 113 1.28 10.25 8.50
CA LEU A 113 2.45 9.52 8.98
C LEU A 113 2.96 10.08 10.30
N GLU A 114 3.01 11.41 10.46
CA GLU A 114 3.34 12.08 11.72
C GLU A 114 2.38 11.66 12.85
N VAL A 115 1.07 11.65 12.58
CA VAL A 115 0.07 11.16 13.53
C VAL A 115 0.32 9.68 13.84
N TYR A 116 0.47 8.83 12.82
CA TYR A 116 0.73 7.40 13.02
C TYR A 116 1.95 7.16 13.92
N THR A 117 3.09 7.76 13.58
CA THR A 117 4.34 7.60 14.35
C THR A 117 4.24 8.13 15.78
N THR A 118 3.42 9.15 16.01
CA THR A 118 3.13 9.64 17.36
C THR A 118 2.35 8.62 18.18
N PHE A 119 1.31 8.02 17.60
CA PHE A 119 0.49 7.00 18.27
C PHE A 119 1.25 5.69 18.51
N SER A 120 2.19 5.33 17.62
CA SER A 120 3.00 4.11 17.75
C SER A 120 4.29 4.31 18.58
N ARG A 121 4.58 5.53 19.03
CA ARG A 121 5.89 5.90 19.62
C ARG A 121 6.33 5.00 20.77
N TRP A 122 5.41 4.67 21.69
CA TRP A 122 5.71 3.84 22.86
C TRP A 122 5.88 2.36 22.52
N LYS A 123 5.25 1.90 21.43
CA LYS A 123 5.43 0.54 20.91
C LYS A 123 6.74 0.42 20.14
N ASP A 124 7.06 1.42 19.33
CA ASP A 124 8.15 1.33 18.36
C ASP A 124 9.52 1.75 18.92
N LEU A 125 9.54 2.50 20.04
CA LEU A 125 10.76 3.01 20.66
C LEU A 125 10.95 2.46 22.09
N GLU A 126 12.20 2.27 22.50
CA GLU A 126 12.57 1.86 23.86
C GLU A 126 12.43 3.02 24.86
N LEU A 127 11.20 3.37 25.21
CA LEU A 127 10.88 4.48 26.13
C LEU A 127 10.48 4.01 27.54
N GLY A 128 10.62 2.72 27.82
CA GLY A 128 10.25 2.09 29.07
C GLY A 128 9.47 0.79 28.83
N PRO A 129 8.92 0.18 29.89
CA PRO A 129 8.07 -0.99 29.76
C PRO A 129 6.81 -0.66 28.95
N LEU A 130 6.51 -1.48 27.94
CA LEU A 130 5.28 -1.36 27.16
C LEU A 130 4.06 -1.67 28.04
N THR A 131 3.06 -0.79 28.01
CA THR A 131 1.79 -0.98 28.74
C THR A 131 0.66 -1.40 27.81
N ALA A 132 -0.42 -1.95 28.37
CA ALA A 132 -1.62 -2.29 27.60
C ALA A 132 -2.28 -1.06 26.95
N GLN A 133 -2.10 0.12 27.53
CA GLN A 133 -2.59 1.39 26.98
C GLN A 133 -1.80 1.78 25.74
N ASP A 134 -0.48 1.58 25.74
CA ASP A 134 0.39 1.86 24.59
C ASP A 134 0.03 0.98 23.39
N GLU A 135 -0.32 -0.29 23.63
CA GLU A 135 -0.85 -1.18 22.59
C GLU A 135 -2.17 -0.68 22.01
N LEU A 136 -3.06 -0.11 22.82
CA LEU A 136 -4.30 0.49 22.31
C LEU A 136 -4.03 1.73 21.46
N LEU A 137 -3.04 2.56 21.83
CA LEU A 137 -2.65 3.73 21.06
C LEU A 137 -2.11 3.33 19.68
N SER A 138 -1.22 2.34 19.60
CA SER A 138 -0.65 1.89 18.32
C SER A 138 -1.68 1.25 17.37
N ARG A 139 -2.88 0.91 17.85
CA ARG A 139 -3.99 0.36 17.04
C ARG A 139 -4.75 1.44 16.26
N PHE A 140 -4.46 2.72 16.48
CA PHE A 140 -5.06 3.82 15.73
C PHE A 140 -4.46 3.91 14.32
N ASN A 141 -5.29 3.69 13.29
CA ASN A 141 -4.90 3.88 11.89
C ASN A 141 -5.44 5.22 11.36
N PRO A 142 -4.59 6.24 11.17
CA PRO A 142 -5.03 7.53 10.63
C PRO A 142 -5.38 7.46 9.12
N PHE A 143 -4.93 6.43 8.40
CA PHE A 143 -5.13 6.31 6.95
C PHE A 143 -6.43 5.63 6.56
N LYS A 144 -7.15 5.01 7.50
CA LYS A 144 -8.19 4.01 7.18
C LYS A 144 -9.30 4.52 6.25
N HIS A 145 -9.72 5.78 6.39
CA HIS A 145 -10.80 6.39 5.58
C HIS A 145 -10.31 7.19 4.37
N VAL A 146 -9.00 7.43 4.23
CA VAL A 146 -8.48 8.38 3.23
C VAL A 146 -8.95 8.02 1.82
N THR A 147 -8.85 6.75 1.44
CA THR A 147 -9.26 6.32 0.10
C THR A 147 -10.77 6.47 -0.10
N ASP A 148 -11.58 6.08 0.88
CA ASP A 148 -13.05 6.22 0.82
C ASP A 148 -13.45 7.69 0.65
N ASP A 149 -12.93 8.57 1.51
CA ASP A 149 -13.22 10.02 1.49
C ASP A 149 -12.80 10.66 0.16
N LEU A 150 -11.67 10.22 -0.42
CA LEU A 150 -11.20 10.68 -1.73
C LEU A 150 -12.13 10.27 -2.86
N PHE A 151 -12.66 9.03 -2.84
CA PHE A 151 -13.65 8.57 -3.81
C PHE A 151 -14.98 9.28 -3.64
N ASP A 152 -15.41 9.57 -2.42
CA ASP A 152 -16.65 10.31 -2.15
C ASP A 152 -16.61 11.73 -2.74
N VAL A 153 -15.44 12.38 -2.73
CA VAL A 153 -15.22 13.67 -3.42
C VAL A 153 -14.82 13.52 -4.89
N LYS A 154 -14.78 12.29 -5.41
CA LYS A 154 -14.49 11.92 -6.82
C LYS A 154 -13.08 12.25 -7.32
N LEU A 155 -12.12 12.55 -6.45
CA LEU A 155 -10.77 12.94 -6.87
C LEU A 155 -10.04 11.81 -7.64
N PRO A 156 -10.04 10.54 -7.19
CA PRO A 156 -9.42 9.44 -7.95
C PRO A 156 -9.98 9.29 -9.37
N PHE A 157 -11.28 9.56 -9.57
CA PHE A 157 -11.86 9.53 -10.91
C PHE A 157 -11.31 10.65 -11.81
N VAL A 158 -11.10 11.85 -11.28
CA VAL A 158 -10.45 12.93 -12.04
C VAL A 158 -9.01 12.55 -12.40
N ILE A 159 -8.28 11.93 -11.46
CA ILE A 159 -6.91 11.46 -11.69
C ILE A 159 -6.89 10.39 -12.78
N LEU A 160 -7.69 9.33 -12.65
CA LEU A 160 -7.77 8.24 -13.63
C LEU A 160 -8.30 8.70 -15.00
N LEU A 161 -9.12 9.74 -15.04
CA LEU A 161 -9.60 10.31 -16.30
C LEU A 161 -8.47 11.00 -17.09
N ASN A 162 -7.48 11.58 -16.39
CA ASN A 162 -6.46 12.43 -16.99
C ASN A 162 -5.06 11.79 -17.06
N PHE A 163 -4.78 10.81 -16.19
CA PHE A 163 -3.50 10.12 -16.10
C PHE A 163 -3.70 8.62 -16.32
N ARG A 164 -2.83 8.03 -17.15
CA ARG A 164 -2.85 6.60 -17.42
C ARG A 164 -2.21 5.83 -16.27
N ARG A 165 -2.97 4.90 -15.70
CA ARG A 165 -2.49 3.83 -14.83
C ARG A 165 -1.69 2.83 -15.66
N GLU A 166 -0.48 2.53 -15.22
CA GLU A 166 0.36 1.51 -15.83
C GLU A 166 0.25 0.20 -15.06
N THR A 167 0.37 -0.91 -15.78
CA THR A 167 0.48 -2.22 -15.15
C THR A 167 1.90 -2.44 -14.64
N PHE A 168 2.07 -3.33 -13.66
CA PHE A 168 3.40 -3.70 -13.19
C PHE A 168 4.29 -4.21 -14.34
N GLN A 169 3.74 -5.00 -15.26
CA GLN A 169 4.48 -5.49 -16.42
C GLN A 169 4.98 -4.34 -17.30
N SER A 170 4.11 -3.36 -17.61
CA SER A 170 4.47 -2.15 -18.38
C SER A 170 5.58 -1.35 -17.68
N MET A 171 5.49 -1.21 -16.34
CA MET A 171 6.55 -0.55 -15.56
C MET A 171 7.88 -1.29 -15.73
N VAL A 172 7.90 -2.62 -15.57
CA VAL A 172 9.14 -3.40 -15.71
C VAL A 172 9.73 -3.27 -17.11
N GLU A 173 8.89 -3.28 -18.15
CA GLU A 173 9.34 -3.22 -19.55
C GLU A 173 9.83 -1.83 -19.96
N HIS A 174 9.16 -0.77 -19.50
CA HIS A 174 9.34 0.59 -20.05
C HIS A 174 9.94 1.61 -19.08
N HIS A 175 10.17 1.25 -17.80
CA HIS A 175 10.65 2.19 -16.78
C HIS A 175 11.90 2.99 -17.16
N ALA A 176 12.81 2.40 -17.93
CA ALA A 176 14.06 3.04 -18.34
C ALA A 176 13.85 4.22 -19.31
N GLU A 177 12.72 4.26 -20.01
CA GLU A 177 12.36 5.29 -20.98
C GLU A 177 11.54 6.43 -20.35
N TRP A 178 11.10 6.27 -19.11
CA TRP A 178 10.17 7.19 -18.48
C TRP A 178 10.87 8.42 -17.94
N SER A 179 10.33 9.59 -18.30
CA SER A 179 10.71 10.84 -17.67
C SER A 179 10.25 10.88 -16.21
N ARG A 180 10.79 11.84 -15.45
CA ARG A 180 10.36 12.07 -14.07
C ARG A 180 8.86 12.38 -13.99
N GLU A 181 8.36 13.18 -14.92
CA GLU A 181 6.95 13.55 -15.01
C GLU A 181 6.07 12.33 -15.25
N LYS A 182 6.49 11.41 -16.13
CA LYS A 182 5.77 10.15 -16.35
C LYS A 182 5.72 9.30 -15.06
N TRP A 183 6.80 9.26 -14.29
CA TRP A 183 6.79 8.58 -12.99
C TRP A 183 5.80 9.20 -12.00
N VAL A 184 5.71 10.53 -11.98
CA VAL A 184 4.75 11.25 -11.15
C VAL A 184 3.32 10.88 -11.56
N ASP A 185 3.01 10.91 -12.86
CA ASP A 185 1.69 10.54 -13.39
C ASP A 185 1.30 9.12 -12.99
N VAL A 186 2.21 8.16 -13.19
CA VAL A 186 1.96 6.74 -12.87
C VAL A 186 1.74 6.53 -11.38
N ARG A 187 2.52 7.20 -10.53
CA ARG A 187 2.38 7.11 -9.07
C ARG A 187 1.05 7.70 -8.60
N GLN A 188 0.61 8.80 -9.20
CA GLN A 188 -0.65 9.44 -8.83
C GLN A 188 -1.86 8.62 -9.30
N ALA A 189 -1.76 7.96 -10.47
CA ALA A 189 -2.83 7.13 -11.05
C ALA A 189 -2.91 5.69 -10.52
N ALA A 190 -2.23 5.36 -9.41
CA ALA A 190 -2.12 4.00 -8.88
C ALA A 190 -3.39 3.52 -8.11
N TYR A 191 -4.59 3.77 -8.66
CA TYR A 191 -5.87 3.32 -8.11
C TYR A 191 -6.35 2.08 -8.86
N GLU A 192 -6.39 0.94 -8.18
CA GLU A 192 -6.81 -0.35 -8.77
C GLU A 192 -8.10 -0.90 -8.16
N SER A 193 -8.47 -0.43 -6.97
CA SER A 193 -9.64 -0.89 -6.24
C SER A 193 -10.10 0.15 -5.22
N ARG A 194 -11.36 0.02 -4.78
CA ARG A 194 -11.95 0.80 -3.69
C ARG A 194 -11.97 -0.06 -2.43
N VAL A 195 -10.88 -0.03 -1.65
CA VAL A 195 -10.79 -0.82 -0.41
C VAL A 195 -11.55 -0.08 0.70
N PRO A 196 -12.65 -0.65 1.23
CA PRO A 196 -13.43 0.03 2.27
C PRO A 196 -12.61 0.23 3.55
N ALA A 197 -12.89 1.30 4.28
CA ALA A 197 -12.17 1.66 5.50
C ALA A 197 -12.18 0.58 6.57
N GLU A 198 -13.29 -0.16 6.69
CA GLU A 198 -13.37 -1.30 7.61
C GLU A 198 -12.39 -2.42 7.25
N VAL A 199 -12.21 -2.68 5.96
CA VAL A 199 -11.25 -3.67 5.46
C VAL A 199 -9.83 -3.18 5.69
N SER A 200 -9.55 -1.91 5.37
CA SER A 200 -8.26 -1.26 5.64
C SER A 200 -7.90 -1.28 7.13
N GLN A 201 -8.87 -1.05 8.02
CA GLN A 201 -8.67 -1.15 9.47
C GLN A 201 -8.37 -2.58 9.90
N LYS A 202 -9.11 -3.58 9.40
CA LYS A 202 -8.85 -5.00 9.73
C LYS A 202 -7.47 -5.44 9.28
N ALA A 203 -7.07 -5.08 8.05
CA ALA A 203 -5.74 -5.37 7.52
C ALA A 203 -4.64 -4.72 8.39
N PHE A 204 -4.83 -3.45 8.75
CA PHE A 204 -3.91 -2.75 9.65
C PHE A 204 -3.76 -3.44 11.01
N LEU A 205 -4.87 -3.84 11.65
CA LEU A 205 -4.82 -4.53 12.94
C LEU A 205 -4.13 -5.90 12.84
N ALA A 206 -4.42 -6.65 11.77
CA ALA A 206 -3.75 -7.94 11.54
C ALA A 206 -2.22 -7.77 11.36
N MET A 207 -1.78 -6.73 10.65
CA MET A 207 -0.36 -6.41 10.52
C MET A 207 0.25 -6.00 11.87
N GLN A 208 -0.44 -5.16 12.66
CA GLN A 208 0.03 -4.75 13.99
C GLN A 208 0.17 -5.94 14.95
N ASP A 209 -0.78 -6.88 14.91
CA ASP A 209 -0.75 -8.10 15.73
C ASP A 209 0.40 -9.03 15.27
N ALA A 210 0.63 -9.14 13.95
CA ALA A 210 1.75 -9.88 13.39
C ALA A 210 3.11 -9.27 13.78
N ASP A 211 3.26 -7.95 13.71
CA ASP A 211 4.48 -7.24 14.13
C ASP A 211 4.76 -7.45 15.62
N THR A 212 3.72 -7.36 16.46
CA THR A 212 3.85 -7.66 17.89
C THR A 212 4.31 -9.10 18.13
N TYR A 213 3.74 -10.07 17.41
CA TYR A 213 4.18 -11.47 17.50
C TYR A 213 5.65 -11.60 17.08
N VAL A 214 6.02 -11.06 15.92
CA VAL A 214 7.39 -11.14 15.38
C VAL A 214 8.41 -10.52 16.33
N ASN A 215 8.12 -9.34 16.89
CA ASN A 215 9.05 -8.64 17.78
C ASN A 215 9.21 -9.33 19.15
N ASN A 216 8.18 -10.05 19.60
CA ASN A 216 8.22 -10.73 20.91
C ASN A 216 8.59 -12.21 20.82
N TYR A 217 8.62 -12.80 19.63
CA TYR A 217 9.05 -14.19 19.45
C TYR A 217 10.58 -14.28 19.53
N ASN A 218 11.07 -14.50 20.75
CA ASN A 218 12.48 -14.52 21.09
C ASN A 218 12.98 -15.93 21.39
N ILE A 219 14.22 -16.19 20.98
CA ILE A 219 14.98 -17.39 21.35
C ILE A 219 15.97 -17.01 22.45
N PHE A 220 15.96 -17.78 23.53
CA PHE A 220 16.90 -17.66 24.65
C PHE A 220 18.18 -18.39 24.26
N MET A 221 19.20 -17.63 23.86
CA MET A 221 20.39 -18.20 23.22
C MET A 221 21.22 -19.05 24.18
N ASN A 222 21.14 -18.78 25.48
CA ASN A 222 21.77 -19.57 26.52
C ASN A 222 21.15 -20.96 26.72
N CYS A 223 19.95 -21.20 26.18
CA CYS A 223 19.33 -22.53 26.17
C CYS A 223 19.83 -23.40 25.01
N LEU A 224 20.58 -22.82 24.06
CA LEU A 224 21.22 -23.58 23.00
C LEU A 224 22.56 -24.12 23.50
N LEU A 225 22.71 -25.44 23.44
CA LEU A 225 23.87 -26.16 23.97
C LEU A 225 24.66 -26.77 22.83
N ASP A 226 25.98 -26.73 22.93
CA ASP A 226 26.87 -27.43 22.02
C ASP A 226 26.82 -28.96 22.21
N GLU A 227 27.58 -29.70 21.41
CA GLU A 227 27.67 -31.18 21.51
C GLU A 227 28.13 -31.67 22.89
N SER A 228 28.80 -30.82 23.67
CA SER A 228 29.26 -31.11 25.03
C SER A 228 28.21 -30.77 26.10
N GLY A 229 27.05 -30.25 25.70
CA GLY A 229 25.97 -29.82 26.59
C GLY A 229 26.22 -28.46 27.25
N LYS A 230 27.11 -27.62 26.70
CA LYS A 230 27.46 -26.31 27.26
C LYS A 230 26.87 -25.16 26.45
N PRO A 231 26.39 -24.09 27.12
CA PRO A 231 25.94 -22.89 26.42
C PRO A 231 27.13 -22.12 25.83
N LEU A 232 26.96 -21.60 24.62
CA LEU A 232 27.96 -20.74 23.96
C LEU A 232 27.61 -19.24 24.02
N TYR A 233 26.39 -18.90 24.43
CA TYR A 233 25.89 -17.54 24.51
C TYR A 233 25.64 -17.11 25.96
N ASP A 234 25.70 -15.79 26.19
CA ASP A 234 25.46 -15.19 27.50
C ASP A 234 24.03 -15.47 28.00
N GLU A 235 23.87 -15.60 29.32
CA GLU A 235 22.59 -15.98 29.96
C GLU A 235 21.42 -15.05 29.64
N GLU A 236 21.70 -13.77 29.44
CA GLU A 236 20.68 -12.76 29.14
C GLU A 236 20.40 -12.62 27.65
N LYS A 237 21.18 -13.29 26.79
CA LYS A 237 21.10 -13.06 25.35
C LYS A 237 19.83 -13.67 24.77
N ARG A 238 18.95 -12.79 24.30
CA ARG A 238 17.69 -13.12 23.63
C ARG A 238 17.70 -12.50 22.25
N LEU A 239 17.36 -13.29 21.25
CA LEU A 239 17.32 -12.84 19.88
C LEU A 239 15.93 -13.02 19.30
N ILE A 240 15.43 -11.98 18.64
CA ILE A 240 14.22 -12.05 17.83
C ILE A 240 14.44 -13.10 16.73
N SER A 241 13.54 -14.07 16.60
CA SER A 241 13.71 -15.18 15.65
C SER A 241 13.75 -14.73 14.19
N HIS A 242 13.08 -13.62 13.86
CA HIS A 242 12.93 -13.16 12.50
C HIS A 242 14.22 -12.49 11.96
N TRP A 243 14.82 -11.56 12.70
CA TRP A 243 15.99 -10.81 12.24
C TRP A 243 17.14 -10.77 13.24
N GLY A 244 16.88 -10.98 14.53
CA GLY A 244 17.92 -11.05 15.56
C GLY A 244 18.91 -12.19 15.31
N LEU A 245 18.43 -13.38 14.91
CA LEU A 245 19.31 -14.49 14.53
C LEU A 245 20.20 -14.16 13.33
N ARG A 246 19.63 -13.57 12.28
CA ARG A 246 20.38 -13.18 11.07
C ARG A 246 21.46 -12.15 11.40
N ASP A 247 21.12 -11.16 12.22
CA ASP A 247 22.03 -10.08 12.55
C ASP A 247 23.13 -10.56 13.50
N GLU A 248 22.80 -11.46 14.43
CA GLU A 248 23.79 -12.16 15.25
C GLU A 248 24.77 -12.98 14.38
N LEU A 249 24.25 -13.82 13.47
CA LEU A 249 25.07 -14.60 12.54
C LEU A 249 26.08 -13.73 11.79
N LYS A 250 25.63 -12.58 11.27
CA LYS A 250 26.49 -11.62 10.59
C LYS A 250 27.54 -10.99 11.50
N SER A 251 27.16 -10.68 12.75
CA SER A 251 28.10 -10.11 13.73
C SER A 251 29.26 -11.07 14.06
N LEU A 252 29.02 -12.37 13.95
CA LEU A 252 29.99 -13.43 14.23
C LEU A 252 30.98 -13.67 13.09
N TYR A 253 30.80 -13.08 11.90
CA TYR A 253 31.69 -13.32 10.74
C TYR A 253 33.12 -12.82 10.94
N ALA A 254 33.28 -11.75 11.73
CA ALA A 254 34.58 -11.18 12.05
C ALA A 254 35.19 -11.76 13.33
N ASP A 255 34.45 -12.57 14.09
CA ASP A 255 34.91 -13.20 15.32
C ASP A 255 35.68 -14.49 14.98
N PRO A 256 36.99 -14.59 15.29
CA PRO A 256 37.77 -15.80 15.07
C PRO A 256 37.20 -17.05 15.77
N SER A 257 36.41 -16.86 16.83
CA SER A 257 35.71 -17.90 17.58
C SER A 257 34.22 -18.03 17.21
N GLY A 258 33.74 -17.26 16.24
CA GLY A 258 32.33 -17.13 15.90
C GLY A 258 31.74 -18.35 15.17
N LEU A 259 32.57 -19.23 14.59
CA LEU A 259 32.09 -20.36 13.78
C LEU A 259 31.19 -21.32 14.59
N ALA A 260 31.65 -21.74 15.78
CA ALA A 260 30.87 -22.65 16.63
C ALA A 260 29.52 -22.04 17.06
N LYS A 261 29.49 -20.73 17.30
CA LYS A 261 28.26 -19.98 17.61
C LYS A 261 27.32 -19.92 16.39
N GLN A 262 27.86 -19.75 15.19
CA GLN A 262 27.08 -19.75 13.95
C GLN A 262 26.47 -21.12 13.67
N GLU A 263 27.27 -22.19 13.80
CA GLU A 263 26.81 -23.57 13.62
C GLU A 263 25.70 -23.93 14.60
N LEU A 264 25.76 -23.42 15.84
CA LEU A 264 24.70 -23.63 16.84
C LEU A 264 23.36 -22.96 16.48
N ILE A 265 23.36 -21.93 15.63
CA ILE A 265 22.13 -21.25 15.15
C ILE A 265 21.51 -21.98 13.94
N LEU A 266 22.32 -22.64 13.11
CA LEU A 266 21.94 -23.19 11.80
C LEU A 266 21.37 -24.61 11.88
#